data_AF-A0A3N9XQX5-F1
#
_entry.id   AF-A0A3N9XQX5-F1
#
_cell.length_a   1.000
_cell.length_b   1.000
_cell.length_c   1.000
_cell.angle_alpha   90.00
_cell.angle_beta   90.00
_cell.angle_gamma   90.00
#
_symmetry.space_group_name_H-M   'P 1'
#
loop_
_entity.id
_entity.type
_entity.pdbx_description
1 polymer ?
#
loop_
_entity_poly.entity_id
_entity_poly.type
_entity_poly.pdbx_seq_one_letter_code
_entity_poly.pdbx_strand_id
1 'polypeptide(L)'
;MGSTADGITWQDAPVRPRLILLTAAASCAALHVAGVLTANPIWRYAEVLSIGLLLAYAMVSRAQSSRWALWAALAVLLVDAVRTAPAARSSDSYGVVVFAPGSNIDTPSAFESGLSLCWPMLTAVGVLLVAGRRGGWHRHTVAPAVVGAALITGYAVFRVVGIWRAVAAEPPRASGTDEAETMMAVGTAVLPPLVLGLTALVLAAALAGHGRRLASIGAALLALMALPLLDTCIDMVPMPLSVGSDDALFAWHAITPTLSIPQPMAALTAAVELTAYLLLVAGLTDRPGRTGAPATEV
;
A
#
# COMPACT_ATOMS: atom_id res chain seq x y z
N MET A 1 -25.47 43.58 -49.22
CA MET A 1 -25.85 42.42 -48.40
C MET A 1 -24.57 41.70 -48.03
N GLY A 2 -24.00 42.08 -46.88
CA GLY A 2 -22.70 41.61 -46.42
C GLY A 2 -22.85 40.33 -45.62
N SER A 3 -22.24 39.26 -46.13
CA SER A 3 -21.97 38.03 -45.40
C SER A 3 -20.81 38.31 -44.43
N THR A 4 -21.04 38.13 -43.12
CA THR A 4 -19.98 37.98 -42.13
C THR A 4 -20.26 36.71 -41.36
N ALA A 5 -19.50 35.68 -41.71
CA ALA A 5 -19.45 34.41 -41.03
C ALA A 5 -18.91 34.62 -39.61
N ASP A 6 -19.72 34.28 -38.62
CA ASP A 6 -19.27 34.10 -37.24
C ASP A 6 -18.30 32.92 -37.20
N GLY A 7 -17.02 33.25 -37.07
CA GLY A 7 -15.98 32.29 -36.76
C GLY A 7 -16.20 31.76 -35.34
N ILE A 8 -16.82 30.59 -35.24
CA ILE A 8 -16.80 29.77 -34.03
C ILE A 8 -15.34 29.36 -33.79
N THR A 9 -14.65 30.14 -32.96
CA THR A 9 -13.36 29.73 -32.41
C THR A 9 -13.64 28.65 -31.38
N TRP A 10 -13.52 27.39 -31.82
CA TRP A 10 -13.32 26.26 -30.92
C TRP A 10 -11.98 26.49 -30.21
N GLN A 11 -12.03 27.24 -29.10
CA GLN A 11 -10.97 27.23 -28.11
C GLN A 11 -10.95 25.83 -27.52
N ASP A 12 -10.18 24.95 -28.16
CA ASP A 12 -9.62 23.77 -27.55
C ASP A 12 -8.94 24.24 -26.26
N ALA A 13 -9.66 24.16 -25.14
CA ALA A 13 -9.10 24.37 -23.84
C ALA A 13 -7.94 23.37 -23.72
N PRO A 14 -6.67 23.82 -23.62
CA PRO A 14 -5.55 22.89 -23.58
C PRO A 14 -5.73 22.05 -22.32
N VAL A 15 -6.09 20.78 -22.49
CA VAL A 15 -6.16 19.82 -21.38
C VAL A 15 -4.78 19.84 -20.76
N ARG A 16 -4.70 20.32 -19.52
CA ARG A 16 -3.41 20.52 -18.86
C ARG A 16 -2.72 19.16 -18.75
N PRO A 17 -1.45 19.00 -19.18
CA PRO A 17 -0.76 17.71 -19.23
C PRO A 17 -0.77 16.96 -17.88
N ARG A 18 -0.87 17.71 -16.78
CA ARG A 18 -1.05 17.19 -15.42
C ARG A 18 -2.33 16.36 -15.24
N LEU A 19 -3.45 16.84 -15.75
CA LEU A 19 -4.72 16.11 -15.64
C LEU A 19 -4.65 14.81 -16.43
N ILE A 20 -4.06 14.85 -17.63
CA ILE A 20 -3.89 13.68 -18.51
C ILE A 20 -3.05 12.60 -17.82
N LEU A 21 -1.92 12.98 -17.20
CA LEU A 21 -1.06 12.02 -16.51
C LEU A 21 -1.76 11.38 -15.31
N LEU A 22 -2.51 12.17 -14.52
CA LEU A 22 -3.22 11.66 -13.35
C LEU A 22 -4.40 10.76 -13.74
N THR A 23 -5.18 11.14 -14.76
CA THR A 23 -6.28 10.28 -15.26
C THR A 23 -5.74 9.01 -15.90
N ALA A 24 -4.64 9.08 -16.66
CA ALA A 24 -3.99 7.89 -17.20
C ALA A 24 -3.47 6.97 -16.09
N ALA A 25 -2.85 7.51 -15.04
CA ALA A 25 -2.41 6.73 -13.88
C ALA A 25 -3.58 6.01 -13.19
N ALA A 26 -4.69 6.73 -12.98
CA ALA A 26 -5.92 6.17 -12.40
C ALA A 26 -6.54 5.07 -13.27
N SER A 27 -6.60 5.26 -14.59
CA SER A 27 -7.07 4.24 -15.53
C SER A 27 -6.18 2.99 -15.51
N CYS A 28 -4.86 3.15 -15.45
CA CYS A 28 -3.94 2.02 -15.32
C CYS A 28 -4.15 1.28 -13.99
N ALA A 29 -4.36 2.01 -12.89
CA ALA A 29 -4.69 1.41 -11.61
C ALA A 29 -5.99 0.58 -11.67
N ALA A 30 -7.05 1.12 -12.27
CA ALA A 30 -8.31 0.40 -12.45
C ALA A 30 -8.15 -0.87 -13.29
N LEU A 31 -7.35 -0.82 -14.36
CA LEU A 31 -7.04 -1.99 -15.18
C LEU A 31 -6.24 -3.05 -14.41
N HIS A 32 -5.29 -2.62 -13.57
CA HIS A 32 -4.57 -3.53 -12.69
C HIS A 32 -5.51 -4.23 -11.70
N VAL A 33 -6.35 -3.47 -10.99
CA VAL A 33 -7.34 -4.01 -10.04
C VAL A 33 -8.29 -5.00 -10.72
N ALA A 34 -8.82 -4.66 -11.90
CA ALA A 34 -9.66 -5.56 -12.68
C ALA A 34 -8.90 -6.84 -13.10
N GLY A 35 -7.62 -6.71 -13.46
CA GLY A 35 -6.76 -7.84 -13.79
C GLY A 35 -6.50 -8.76 -12.60
N VAL A 36 -6.29 -8.20 -11.40
CA VAL A 36 -6.15 -8.96 -10.14
C VAL A 36 -7.46 -9.67 -9.81
N LEU A 37 -8.60 -8.97 -9.87
CA LEU A 37 -9.92 -9.51 -9.56
C LEU A 37 -10.26 -10.74 -10.41
N THR A 38 -9.91 -10.68 -11.70
CA THR A 38 -10.21 -11.73 -12.68
C THR A 38 -9.10 -12.78 -12.80
N ALA A 39 -8.01 -12.64 -12.02
CA ALA A 39 -6.79 -13.45 -12.15
C ALA A 39 -6.20 -13.48 -13.58
N ASN A 40 -6.60 -12.52 -14.41
CA ASN A 40 -6.23 -12.40 -15.80
C ASN A 40 -5.70 -10.99 -16.03
N PRO A 41 -4.39 -10.75 -15.80
CA PRO A 41 -3.82 -9.43 -15.97
C PRO A 41 -3.88 -9.05 -17.45
N ILE A 42 -4.95 -8.34 -17.83
CA ILE A 42 -5.16 -7.78 -19.18
C ILE A 42 -3.92 -7.00 -19.60
N TRP A 43 -3.30 -6.31 -18.63
CA TRP A 43 -2.03 -5.64 -18.80
C TRP A 43 -1.13 -5.80 -17.57
N ARG A 44 -0.12 -6.64 -17.71
CA ARG A 44 0.79 -7.07 -16.63
C ARG A 44 1.64 -5.95 -16.03
N TYR A 45 1.80 -4.88 -16.78
CA TYR A 45 2.57 -3.70 -16.39
C TYR A 45 1.67 -2.52 -16.02
N ALA A 46 0.36 -2.73 -15.82
CA ALA A 46 -0.58 -1.66 -15.49
C ALA A 46 -0.22 -0.95 -14.17
N GLU A 47 0.22 -1.68 -13.15
CA GLU A 47 0.71 -1.10 -11.90
C GLU A 47 2.00 -0.29 -12.11
N VAL A 48 3.00 -0.90 -12.75
CA VAL A 48 4.27 -0.26 -13.11
C VAL A 48 4.02 1.04 -13.88
N LEU A 49 3.12 1.01 -14.86
CA LEU A 49 2.75 2.17 -15.65
C LEU A 49 2.00 3.20 -14.82
N SER A 50 1.10 2.79 -13.93
CA SER A 50 0.38 3.70 -13.02
C SER A 50 1.37 4.48 -12.15
N ILE A 51 2.30 3.78 -11.49
CA ILE A 51 3.33 4.41 -10.64
C ILE A 51 4.29 5.26 -11.47
N GLY A 52 4.68 4.81 -12.66
CA GLY A 52 5.51 5.58 -13.59
C GLY A 52 4.84 6.87 -14.04
N LEU A 53 3.54 6.84 -14.32
CA LEU A 53 2.74 8.03 -14.66
C LEU A 53 2.59 8.97 -13.45
N LEU A 54 2.45 8.45 -12.23
CA LEU A 54 2.48 9.25 -11.01
C LEU A 54 3.84 9.93 -10.80
N LEU A 55 4.94 9.23 -11.08
CA LEU A 55 6.28 9.79 -11.04
C LEU A 55 6.44 10.93 -12.06
N ALA A 56 6.01 10.70 -13.31
CA ALA A 56 6.02 11.73 -14.36
C ALA A 56 5.15 12.94 -13.97
N TYR A 57 3.96 12.69 -13.43
CA TYR A 57 3.07 13.72 -12.91
C TYR A 57 3.73 14.54 -11.78
N ALA A 58 4.41 13.88 -10.85
CA ALA A 58 5.15 14.53 -9.77
C ALA A 58 6.34 15.37 -10.28
N MET A 59 6.99 14.97 -11.38
CA MET A 59 8.07 15.74 -12.00
C MET A 59 7.54 17.02 -12.70
N VAL A 60 6.42 16.92 -13.41
CA VAL A 60 5.79 18.07 -14.11
C VAL A 60 5.09 19.03 -13.13
N SER A 61 4.71 18.52 -11.96
CA SER A 61 4.08 19.31 -10.91
C SER A 61 5.13 20.02 -10.06
N ARG A 62 5.18 21.36 -10.18
CA ARG A 62 6.11 22.22 -9.41
C ARG A 62 5.74 22.30 -7.91
N ALA A 63 5.83 21.20 -7.16
CA ALA A 63 5.54 21.16 -5.71
C ALA A 63 6.63 21.91 -4.91
N GLN A 64 6.30 22.85 -4.03
CA GLN A 64 7.24 23.93 -3.69
C GLN A 64 8.25 23.65 -2.55
N SER A 65 8.17 22.53 -1.82
CA SER A 65 9.06 22.30 -0.65
C SER A 65 9.66 20.90 -0.49
N SER A 66 9.23 19.88 -1.25
CA SER A 66 9.66 18.48 -1.02
C SER A 66 9.67 17.63 -2.30
N ARG A 67 10.06 18.21 -3.45
CA ARG A 67 10.04 17.51 -4.76
C ARG A 67 10.83 16.22 -4.75
N TRP A 68 12.05 16.27 -4.22
CA TRP A 68 12.95 15.12 -4.17
C TRP A 68 12.40 13.96 -3.36
N ALA A 69 11.71 14.22 -2.25
CA ALA A 69 11.17 13.15 -1.40
C ALA A 69 10.04 12.40 -2.10
N LEU A 70 9.15 13.12 -2.80
CA LEU A 70 8.07 12.50 -3.57
C LEU A 70 8.63 11.67 -4.74
N TRP A 71 9.64 12.18 -5.44
CA TRP A 71 10.29 11.45 -6.52
C TRP A 71 11.02 10.21 -6.02
N ALA A 72 11.75 10.31 -4.91
CA ALA A 72 12.45 9.19 -4.30
C ALA A 72 11.46 8.12 -3.81
N ALA A 73 10.38 8.51 -3.13
CA ALA A 73 9.33 7.60 -2.70
C ALA A 73 8.71 6.84 -3.88
N LEU A 74 8.33 7.55 -4.96
CA LEU A 74 7.75 6.94 -6.15
C LEU A 74 8.76 6.08 -6.94
N ALA A 75 10.04 6.46 -6.95
CA ALA A 75 11.08 5.67 -7.60
C ALA A 75 11.29 4.33 -6.87
N VAL A 76 11.27 4.32 -5.53
CA VAL A 76 11.35 3.09 -4.74
C VAL A 76 10.14 2.18 -5.02
N LEU A 77 8.93 2.74 -5.01
CA LEU A 77 7.71 1.99 -5.34
C LEU A 77 7.72 1.47 -6.79
N LEU A 78 8.26 2.24 -7.74
CA LEU A 78 8.38 1.81 -9.12
C LEU A 78 9.37 0.65 -9.28
N VAL A 79 10.52 0.74 -8.62
CA VAL A 79 11.52 -0.34 -8.61
C VAL A 79 10.93 -1.61 -8.03
N ASP A 80 10.16 -1.50 -6.94
CA ASP A 80 9.47 -2.63 -6.35
C ASP A 80 8.43 -3.23 -7.29
N ALA A 81 7.54 -2.41 -7.84
CA ALA A 81 6.53 -2.86 -8.81
C ALA A 81 7.14 -3.55 -10.05
N VAL A 82 8.31 -3.10 -10.51
CA VAL A 82 9.04 -3.77 -11.60
C VAL A 82 9.59 -5.12 -11.15
N ARG A 83 10.08 -5.22 -9.90
CA ARG A 83 10.63 -6.45 -9.33
C ARG A 83 9.55 -7.50 -9.06
N THR A 84 8.36 -7.05 -8.65
CA THR A 84 7.22 -7.93 -8.31
C THR A 84 6.33 -8.24 -9.52
N ALA A 85 6.54 -7.56 -10.66
CA ALA A 85 5.83 -7.84 -11.90
C ALA A 85 6.01 -9.32 -12.30
N PRO A 86 4.92 -10.09 -12.50
CA PRO A 86 5.01 -11.51 -12.76
C PRO A 86 5.79 -11.78 -14.05
N ALA A 87 6.77 -12.69 -14.00
CA ALA A 87 7.57 -13.12 -15.15
C ALA A 87 6.72 -13.76 -16.26
N ALA A 88 7.11 -13.63 -17.53
CA ALA A 88 6.33 -14.14 -18.67
C ALA A 88 5.85 -15.58 -18.43
N ARG A 89 4.52 -15.82 -18.49
CA ARG A 89 3.96 -17.17 -18.36
C ARG A 89 4.62 -18.04 -19.42
N SER A 90 5.60 -18.85 -19.03
CA SER A 90 6.03 -19.98 -19.84
C SER A 90 4.86 -20.94 -19.89
N SER A 91 4.61 -21.52 -21.07
CA SER A 91 3.54 -22.48 -21.31
C SER A 91 3.67 -23.78 -20.50
N ASP A 92 4.78 -23.98 -19.81
CA ASP A 92 5.07 -25.21 -19.09
C ASP A 92 5.21 -24.94 -17.58
N SER A 93 4.51 -25.79 -16.83
CA SER A 93 4.54 -25.94 -15.37
C SER A 93 3.65 -24.98 -14.58
N TYR A 94 2.45 -25.46 -14.25
CA TYR A 94 1.82 -25.17 -12.95
C TYR A 94 2.69 -25.80 -11.86
N GLY A 95 3.87 -25.21 -11.61
CA GLY A 95 4.65 -25.51 -10.44
C GLY A 95 3.89 -24.96 -9.25
N VAL A 96 3.02 -25.77 -8.66
CA VAL A 96 2.61 -25.58 -7.27
C VAL A 96 3.93 -25.49 -6.51
N VAL A 97 4.28 -24.29 -6.05
CA VAL A 97 5.31 -24.13 -5.03
C VAL A 97 4.68 -24.71 -3.77
N VAL A 98 4.70 -26.03 -3.65
CA VAL A 98 4.49 -26.68 -2.37
C VAL A 98 5.67 -26.20 -1.56
N PHE A 99 5.44 -25.25 -0.66
CA PHE A 99 6.35 -25.01 0.45
C PHE A 99 6.44 -26.35 1.19
N ALA A 100 7.44 -27.16 0.82
CA ALA A 100 7.87 -28.23 1.68
C ALA A 100 8.27 -27.54 2.99
N PRO A 101 7.62 -27.86 4.12
CA PRO A 101 8.00 -27.26 5.38
C PRO A 101 9.49 -27.51 5.57
N GLY A 102 10.28 -26.43 5.52
CA GLY A 102 11.68 -26.49 5.89
C GLY A 102 11.73 -27.04 7.31
N SER A 103 12.72 -27.88 7.60
CA SER A 103 12.78 -28.58 8.88
C SER A 103 12.94 -27.65 10.09
N ASN A 104 13.22 -26.35 9.87
CA ASN A 104 13.56 -25.39 10.92
C ASN A 104 12.74 -24.10 10.75
N ILE A 105 12.12 -23.65 11.84
CA ILE A 105 11.44 -22.36 11.94
C ILE A 105 12.49 -21.30 12.26
N ASP A 106 13.15 -20.76 11.25
CA ASP A 106 14.18 -19.74 11.51
C ASP A 106 13.53 -18.36 11.70
N THR A 107 13.41 -17.91 12.96
CA THR A 107 12.93 -16.55 13.34
C THR A 107 13.47 -15.39 12.45
N PRO A 108 14.77 -15.34 12.06
CA PRO A 108 15.25 -14.28 11.15
C PRO A 108 14.60 -14.34 9.77
N SER A 109 14.28 -15.52 9.25
CA SER A 109 13.64 -15.68 7.92
C SER A 109 12.21 -15.12 7.89
N ALA A 110 11.50 -15.21 9.01
CA ALA A 110 10.15 -14.66 9.17
C ALA A 110 10.16 -13.12 9.16
N PHE A 111 11.11 -12.51 9.86
CA PHE A 111 11.33 -11.07 9.80
C PHE A 111 11.77 -10.59 8.42
N GLU A 112 12.72 -11.29 7.79
CA GLU A 112 13.21 -10.97 6.44
C GLU A 112 12.08 -11.04 5.41
N SER A 113 11.20 -12.04 5.51
CA SER A 113 10.04 -12.19 4.64
C SER A 113 9.07 -11.03 4.82
N GLY A 114 8.69 -10.69 6.06
CA GLY A 114 7.81 -9.55 6.32
C GLY A 114 8.43 -8.21 5.91
N LEU A 115 9.75 -8.04 6.11
CA LEU A 115 10.46 -6.86 5.67
C LEU A 115 10.53 -6.79 4.14
N SER A 116 10.72 -7.91 3.45
CA SER A 116 10.75 -7.98 1.99
C SER A 116 9.43 -7.58 1.34
N LEU A 117 8.30 -7.73 2.04
CA LEU A 117 6.99 -7.24 1.62
C LEU A 117 6.79 -5.75 1.92
N CYS A 118 7.27 -5.28 3.08
CA CYS A 118 6.96 -3.93 3.58
C CYS A 118 8.00 -2.86 3.22
N TRP A 119 9.23 -3.24 2.85
CA TRP A 119 10.34 -2.30 2.67
C TRP A 119 10.06 -1.15 1.68
N PRO A 120 9.33 -1.31 0.56
CA PRO A 120 9.13 -0.21 -0.40
C PRO A 120 8.23 0.87 0.21
N MET A 121 7.10 0.46 0.78
CA MET A 121 6.16 1.33 1.47
C MET A 121 6.79 1.99 2.71
N LEU A 122 7.53 1.23 3.51
CA LEU A 122 8.28 1.76 4.66
C LEU A 122 9.27 2.83 4.25
N THR A 123 10.04 2.57 3.18
CA THR A 123 11.03 3.52 2.65
C THR A 123 10.33 4.77 2.11
N ALA A 124 9.25 4.62 1.35
CA ALA A 124 8.47 5.73 0.82
C ALA A 124 7.90 6.62 1.94
N VAL A 125 7.23 6.03 2.93
CA VAL A 125 6.68 6.74 4.10
C VAL A 125 7.80 7.39 4.91
N GLY A 126 8.91 6.68 5.15
CA GLY A 126 10.07 7.19 5.87
C GLY A 126 10.70 8.41 5.19
N VAL A 127 10.90 8.35 3.87
CA VAL A 127 11.42 9.48 3.07
C VAL A 127 10.50 10.70 3.18
N LEU A 128 9.18 10.50 3.07
CA LEU A 128 8.20 11.58 3.19
C LEU A 128 8.16 12.18 4.61
N LEU A 129 8.24 11.35 5.65
CA LEU A 129 8.32 11.80 7.03
C LEU A 129 9.59 12.62 7.30
N VAL A 130 10.75 12.14 6.86
CA VAL A 130 12.03 12.85 7.03
C VAL A 130 12.01 14.20 6.31
N ALA A 131 11.47 14.25 5.10
CA ALA A 131 11.34 15.51 4.37
C ALA A 131 10.34 16.46 5.06
N GLY A 132 9.22 15.92 5.57
CA GLY A 132 8.21 16.70 6.29
C GLY A 132 8.72 17.27 7.61
N ARG A 133 9.61 16.58 8.33
CA ARG A 133 10.19 17.06 9.61
C ARG A 133 10.95 18.38 9.43
N ARG A 134 11.61 18.57 8.28
CA ARG A 134 12.34 19.82 7.98
C ARG A 134 11.42 21.04 7.81
N GLY A 135 10.13 20.82 7.56
CA GLY A 135 9.13 21.88 7.38
C GLY A 135 8.39 22.32 8.65
N GLY A 136 8.63 21.67 9.80
CA GLY A 136 7.99 21.97 11.08
C GLY A 136 6.57 21.40 11.21
N TRP A 137 6.38 20.41 12.09
CA TRP A 137 5.08 19.78 12.30
C TRP A 137 4.20 20.56 13.28
N HIS A 138 3.01 20.97 12.84
CA HIS A 138 1.99 21.54 13.72
C HIS A 138 1.17 20.43 14.40
N ARG A 139 1.03 20.49 15.73
CA ARG A 139 0.55 19.39 16.60
C ARG A 139 -0.97 19.15 16.64
N HIS A 140 -1.74 19.55 15.63
CA HIS A 140 -3.20 19.68 15.81
C HIS A 140 -4.06 18.43 15.54
N THR A 141 -3.51 17.31 15.08
CA THR A 141 -4.30 16.15 14.59
C THR A 141 -3.81 14.81 15.16
N VAL A 142 -3.82 14.67 16.49
CA VAL A 142 -3.33 13.46 17.18
C VAL A 142 -4.44 12.43 17.42
N ALA A 143 -5.68 12.86 17.72
CA ALA A 143 -6.76 11.96 18.13
C ALA A 143 -7.08 10.81 17.12
N PRO A 144 -7.32 11.07 15.81
CA PRO A 144 -7.65 9.99 14.88
C PRO A 144 -6.47 9.04 14.64
N ALA A 145 -5.24 9.54 14.70
CA ALA A 145 -4.04 8.71 14.56
C ALA A 145 -3.85 7.78 15.77
N VAL A 146 -4.16 8.25 16.98
CA VAL A 146 -4.14 7.40 18.19
C VAL A 146 -5.18 6.29 18.09
N VAL A 147 -6.41 6.60 17.64
CA VAL A 147 -7.45 5.59 17.44
C VAL A 147 -7.02 4.58 16.37
N GLY A 148 -6.51 5.05 15.23
CA GLY A 148 -6.00 4.17 14.19
C GLY A 148 -4.86 3.26 14.68
N ALA A 149 -3.93 3.82 15.46
CA ALA A 149 -2.82 3.06 16.01
C ALA A 149 -3.31 1.98 16.99
N ALA A 150 -4.26 2.34 17.86
CA ALA A 150 -4.88 1.40 18.78
C ALA A 150 -5.60 0.26 18.04
N LEU A 151 -6.29 0.55 16.92
CA LEU A 151 -6.94 -0.48 16.11
C LEU A 151 -5.94 -1.41 15.41
N ILE A 152 -4.89 -0.88 14.79
CA ILE A 152 -3.86 -1.68 14.11
C ILE A 152 -3.10 -2.54 15.11
N THR A 153 -2.66 -1.95 16.23
CA THR A 153 -1.96 -2.69 17.28
C THR A 153 -2.89 -3.70 17.95
N GLY A 154 -4.14 -3.34 18.22
CA GLY A 154 -5.14 -4.25 18.79
C GLY A 154 -5.41 -5.45 17.88
N TYR A 155 -5.51 -5.23 16.57
CA TYR A 155 -5.65 -6.31 15.58
C TYR A 155 -4.44 -7.25 15.58
N ALA A 156 -3.23 -6.70 15.54
CA ALA A 156 -2.01 -7.51 15.58
C ALA A 156 -1.93 -8.35 16.86
N VAL A 157 -2.24 -7.76 18.03
CA VAL A 157 -2.28 -8.49 19.30
C VAL A 157 -3.33 -9.59 19.27
N PHE A 158 -4.54 -9.30 18.77
CA PHE A 158 -5.60 -10.31 18.65
C PHE A 158 -5.15 -11.50 17.81
N ARG A 159 -4.50 -11.26 16.66
CA ARG A 159 -4.00 -12.32 15.78
C ARG A 159 -2.88 -13.14 16.41
N VAL A 160 -1.88 -12.50 17.00
CA VAL A 160 -0.79 -13.20 17.69
C VAL A 160 -1.32 -14.06 18.84
N VAL A 161 -2.28 -13.55 19.62
CA VAL A 161 -2.89 -14.30 20.73
C VAL A 161 -3.77 -15.45 20.24
N GLY A 162 -4.50 -15.28 19.12
CA GLY A 162 -5.27 -16.37 18.49
C GLY A 162 -4.37 -17.52 18.07
N ILE A 163 -3.30 -17.21 17.35
CA ILE A 163 -2.29 -18.19 16.93
C ILE A 163 -1.65 -18.87 18.14
N TRP A 164 -1.26 -18.11 19.17
CA TRP A 164 -0.72 -18.68 20.40
C TRP A 164 -1.65 -19.72 21.03
N ARG A 165 -2.93 -19.38 21.16
CA ARG A 165 -3.93 -20.30 21.72
C ARG A 165 -4.12 -21.54 20.86
N ALA A 166 -4.11 -21.38 19.54
CA ALA A 166 -4.22 -22.49 18.60
C ALA A 166 -3.01 -23.43 18.68
N VAL A 167 -1.78 -22.88 18.78
CA VAL A 167 -0.55 -23.66 18.99
C VAL A 167 -0.58 -24.38 20.34
N ALA A 168 -0.95 -23.68 21.42
CA ALA A 168 -0.99 -24.25 22.77
C ALA A 168 -2.05 -25.36 22.95
N ALA A 169 -3.10 -25.36 22.11
CA ALA A 169 -4.13 -26.39 22.10
C ALA A 169 -3.71 -27.66 21.35
N GLU A 170 -2.59 -27.64 20.62
CA GLU A 170 -2.14 -28.75 19.80
C GLU A 170 -1.33 -29.77 20.62
N PRO A 171 -1.59 -31.08 20.48
CA PRO A 171 -0.85 -32.09 21.25
C PRO A 171 0.64 -32.09 20.92
N PRO A 172 1.52 -32.34 21.91
CA PRO A 172 2.97 -32.27 21.75
C PRO A 172 3.43 -33.23 20.65
N ARG A 173 4.11 -32.69 19.63
CA ARG A 173 4.61 -33.47 18.49
C ARG A 173 5.98 -34.07 18.80
N ALA A 174 6.24 -35.23 18.19
CA ALA A 174 7.55 -35.90 18.26
C ALA A 174 8.66 -35.11 17.52
N SER A 175 8.30 -34.22 16.59
CA SER A 175 9.19 -33.22 16.01
C SER A 175 9.21 -32.01 16.95
N GLY A 176 10.26 -31.87 17.75
CA GLY A 176 10.40 -30.85 18.80
C GLY A 176 10.55 -29.41 18.29
N THR A 177 9.66 -28.94 17.40
CA THR A 177 9.52 -27.51 17.12
C THR A 177 9.00 -26.83 18.38
N ASP A 178 9.82 -25.95 18.94
CA ASP A 178 9.54 -25.27 20.20
C ASP A 178 8.39 -24.27 19.98
N GLU A 179 7.35 -24.33 20.83
CA GLU A 179 6.25 -23.35 20.85
C GLU A 179 6.82 -21.93 20.93
N ALA A 180 7.89 -21.74 21.70
CA ALA A 180 8.56 -20.47 21.85
C ALA A 180 9.17 -19.96 20.53
N GLU A 181 9.73 -20.85 19.71
CA GLU A 181 10.34 -20.49 18.42
C GLU A 181 9.28 -20.08 17.39
N THR A 182 8.16 -20.79 17.35
CA THR A 182 7.01 -20.44 16.49
C THR A 182 6.44 -19.08 16.89
N MET A 183 6.25 -18.85 18.19
CA MET A 183 5.74 -17.58 18.70
C MET A 183 6.71 -16.42 18.46
N MET A 184 8.01 -16.67 18.56
CA MET A 184 9.02 -15.68 18.24
C MET A 184 9.00 -15.33 16.75
N ALA A 185 8.90 -16.32 15.86
CA ALA A 185 8.82 -16.11 14.41
C ALA A 185 7.55 -15.35 13.99
N VAL A 186 6.38 -15.69 14.55
CA VAL A 186 5.13 -14.94 14.31
C VAL A 186 5.26 -13.51 14.84
N GLY A 187 5.79 -13.36 16.06
CA GLY A 187 6.00 -12.06 16.69
C GLY A 187 6.95 -11.16 15.90
N THR A 188 8.00 -11.70 15.28
CA THR A 188 8.92 -10.92 14.45
C THR A 188 8.36 -10.65 13.05
N ALA A 189 7.60 -11.57 12.45
CA ALA A 189 6.96 -11.40 11.16
C ALA A 189 5.97 -10.22 11.13
N VAL A 190 5.27 -9.97 12.25
CA VAL A 190 4.29 -8.86 12.34
C VAL A 190 4.93 -7.48 12.53
N LEU A 191 6.22 -7.39 12.88
CA LEU A 191 6.87 -6.10 13.18
C LEU A 191 6.92 -5.17 11.95
N PRO A 192 7.38 -5.60 10.76
CA PRO A 192 7.44 -4.72 9.60
C PRO A 192 6.09 -4.06 9.22
N PRO A 193 4.96 -4.80 9.09
CA PRO A 193 3.68 -4.17 8.77
C PRO A 193 3.13 -3.33 9.93
N LEU A 194 3.40 -3.68 11.20
CA LEU A 194 3.07 -2.80 12.34
C LEU A 194 3.78 -1.44 12.25
N VAL A 195 5.10 -1.47 11.99
CA VAL A 195 5.89 -0.24 11.82
C VAL A 195 5.35 0.56 10.63
N LEU A 196 4.97 -0.10 9.54
CA LEU A 196 4.36 0.57 8.39
C LEU A 196 3.06 1.28 8.78
N GLY A 197 2.14 0.58 9.44
CA GLY A 197 0.85 1.14 9.87
C GLY A 197 1.03 2.36 10.76
N LEU A 198 1.90 2.27 11.76
CA LEU A 198 2.17 3.36 12.70
C LEU A 198 2.84 4.56 12.03
N THR A 199 3.85 4.32 11.19
CA THR A 199 4.55 5.41 10.47
C THR A 199 3.63 6.09 9.45
N ALA A 200 2.76 5.33 8.78
CA ALA A 200 1.76 5.87 7.87
C ALA A 200 0.71 6.73 8.61
N LEU A 201 0.28 6.35 9.82
CA LEU A 201 -0.59 7.20 10.66
C LEU A 201 0.08 8.48 11.12
N VAL A 202 1.37 8.42 11.49
CA VAL A 202 2.15 9.62 11.79
C VAL A 202 2.22 10.54 10.58
N LEU A 203 2.43 9.97 9.39
CA LEU A 203 2.43 10.73 8.13
C LEU A 203 1.06 11.36 7.87
N ALA A 204 -0.03 10.60 8.04
CA ALA A 204 -1.39 11.09 7.88
C ALA A 204 -1.69 12.25 8.83
N ALA A 205 -1.39 12.10 10.12
CA ALA A 205 -1.53 13.15 11.13
C ALA A 205 -0.74 14.40 10.76
N ALA A 206 0.52 14.24 10.35
CA ALA A 206 1.36 15.35 9.92
C ALA A 206 0.76 16.06 8.70
N LEU A 207 0.33 15.33 7.66
CA LEU A 207 -0.26 15.90 6.45
C LEU A 207 -1.59 16.62 6.74
N ALA A 208 -2.41 16.07 7.63
CA ALA A 208 -3.64 16.72 8.08
C ALA A 208 -3.36 18.05 8.80
N GLY A 209 -2.34 18.09 9.67
CA GLY A 209 -1.89 19.31 10.35
C GLY A 209 -1.38 20.40 9.40
N HIS A 210 -0.93 20.04 8.20
CA HIS A 210 -0.53 20.97 7.14
C HIS A 210 -1.67 21.30 6.16
N GLY A 211 -2.91 20.90 6.46
CA GLY A 211 -4.09 21.15 5.60
C GLY A 211 -4.14 20.30 4.33
N ARG A 212 -3.26 19.30 4.16
CA ARG A 212 -3.19 18.43 2.98
C ARG A 212 -4.12 17.24 3.12
N ARG A 213 -5.43 17.49 3.07
CA ARG A 213 -6.48 16.48 3.32
C ARG A 213 -6.36 15.25 2.43
N LEU A 214 -6.22 15.42 1.12
CA LEU A 214 -6.07 14.28 0.19
C LEU A 214 -4.85 13.43 0.51
N ALA A 215 -3.70 14.06 0.78
CA ALA A 215 -2.48 13.35 1.11
C ALA A 215 -2.60 12.62 2.46
N SER A 216 -3.27 13.23 3.44
CA SER A 216 -3.59 12.58 4.71
C SER A 216 -4.48 11.36 4.54
N ILE A 217 -5.48 11.41 3.65
CA ILE A 217 -6.34 10.26 3.36
C ILE A 217 -5.52 9.16 2.70
N GLY A 218 -4.67 9.50 1.73
CA GLY A 218 -3.75 8.53 1.12
C GLY A 218 -2.85 7.85 2.14
N ALA A 219 -2.23 8.61 3.04
CA ALA A 219 -1.41 8.05 4.11
C ALA A 219 -2.23 7.19 5.11
N ALA A 220 -3.48 7.55 5.39
CA ALA A 220 -4.36 6.72 6.23
C ALA A 220 -4.74 5.40 5.54
N LEU A 221 -4.96 5.41 4.21
CA LEU A 221 -5.19 4.18 3.44
C LEU A 221 -3.94 3.28 3.44
N LEU A 222 -2.73 3.85 3.35
CA LEU A 222 -1.48 3.08 3.54
C LEU A 222 -1.39 2.47 4.95
N ALA A 223 -1.90 3.14 5.97
CA ALA A 223 -1.95 2.56 7.31
C ALA A 223 -2.89 1.36 7.36
N LEU A 224 -4.03 1.40 6.65
CA LEU A 224 -4.96 0.27 6.57
C LEU A 224 -4.34 -0.93 5.84
N MET A 225 -3.42 -0.70 4.89
CA MET A 225 -2.68 -1.77 4.21
C MET A 225 -1.82 -2.61 5.17
N ALA A 226 -1.48 -2.10 6.35
CA ALA A 226 -0.79 -2.89 7.36
C ALA A 226 -1.59 -4.13 7.78
N LEU A 227 -2.93 -4.12 7.72
CA LEU A 227 -3.76 -5.24 8.13
C LEU A 227 -3.63 -6.47 7.19
N PRO A 228 -3.87 -6.35 5.87
CA PRO A 228 -3.66 -7.48 4.96
C PRO A 228 -2.18 -7.90 4.88
N LEU A 229 -1.23 -6.97 5.07
CA LEU A 229 0.20 -7.29 5.13
C LEU A 229 0.55 -8.08 6.40
N LEU A 230 -0.06 -7.77 7.55
CA LEU A 230 0.08 -8.55 8.79
C LEU A 230 -0.31 -10.00 8.55
N ASP A 231 -1.49 -10.22 7.95
CA ASP A 231 -1.99 -11.56 7.65
C ASP A 231 -1.05 -12.28 6.68
N THR A 232 -0.61 -11.61 5.61
CA THR A 232 0.35 -12.19 4.65
C THR A 232 1.67 -12.57 5.32
N CYS A 233 2.18 -11.73 6.22
CA CYS A 233 3.43 -12.01 6.93
C CYS A 233 3.28 -13.19 7.90
N ILE A 234 2.13 -13.32 8.56
CA ILE A 234 1.79 -14.45 9.42
C ILE A 234 1.72 -15.73 8.58
N ASP A 235 1.04 -15.70 7.43
CA ASP A 235 0.86 -16.86 6.55
C ASP A 235 2.18 -17.37 5.95
N MET A 236 3.24 -16.53 5.92
CA MET A 236 4.59 -16.92 5.51
C MET A 236 5.36 -17.68 6.60
N VAL A 237 4.91 -17.64 7.86
CA VAL A 237 5.52 -18.43 8.94
C VAL A 237 5.07 -19.88 8.78
N PRO A 238 6.00 -20.86 8.71
CA PRO A 238 5.63 -22.27 8.65
C PRO A 238 4.87 -22.68 9.91
N MET A 239 3.54 -22.74 9.82
CA MET A 239 2.67 -23.15 10.91
C MET A 239 2.08 -24.54 10.66
N PRO A 240 1.71 -25.28 11.73
CA PRO A 240 0.86 -26.46 11.61
C PRO A 240 -0.37 -26.21 10.71
N LEU A 241 -0.71 -27.17 9.83
CA LEU A 241 -1.87 -27.06 8.92
C LEU A 241 -3.20 -26.80 9.64
N SER A 242 -3.29 -27.16 10.92
CA SER A 242 -4.42 -26.98 11.86
C SER A 242 -4.50 -25.58 12.48
N VAL A 243 -3.44 -24.77 12.42
CA VAL A 243 -3.32 -23.48 13.13
C VAL A 243 -3.51 -22.28 12.19
N GLY A 244 -3.22 -22.45 10.89
CA GLY A 244 -3.17 -21.33 9.94
C GLY A 244 -4.51 -20.83 9.38
N SER A 245 -5.60 -21.62 9.47
CA SER A 245 -6.82 -21.35 8.68
C SER A 245 -7.97 -20.67 9.41
N ASP A 246 -8.10 -20.83 10.73
CA ASP A 246 -9.39 -20.60 11.40
C ASP A 246 -9.59 -19.15 11.88
N ASP A 247 -8.50 -18.42 12.16
CA ASP A 247 -8.56 -17.06 12.71
C ASP A 247 -8.25 -15.96 11.68
N ALA A 248 -8.02 -16.34 10.42
CA ALA A 248 -7.51 -15.44 9.41
C ALA A 248 -8.59 -14.75 8.57
N LEU A 249 -8.97 -13.53 8.96
CA LEU A 249 -9.99 -12.73 8.26
C LEU A 249 -9.64 -12.42 6.80
N PHE A 250 -8.36 -12.45 6.41
CA PHE A 250 -7.91 -12.19 5.02
C PHE A 250 -7.15 -13.36 4.36
N ALA A 251 -7.14 -14.58 4.92
CA ALA A 251 -6.40 -15.75 4.39
C ALA A 251 -6.94 -16.35 3.07
N TRP A 252 -7.86 -15.67 2.39
CA TRP A 252 -8.41 -16.11 1.10
C TRP A 252 -7.37 -16.21 -0.04
N HIS A 253 -6.13 -15.77 0.22
CA HIS A 253 -5.00 -15.82 -0.71
C HIS A 253 -4.45 -17.24 -0.90
N ALA A 254 -4.79 -18.19 -0.03
CA ALA A 254 -4.36 -19.59 -0.13
C ALA A 254 -5.11 -20.40 -1.21
N ILE A 255 -6.20 -19.86 -1.77
CA ILE A 255 -6.95 -20.54 -2.84
C ILE A 255 -6.38 -20.13 -4.20
N THR A 256 -5.89 -21.12 -4.95
CA THR A 256 -5.37 -20.91 -6.31
C THR A 256 -6.43 -20.24 -7.18
N PRO A 257 -6.16 -19.03 -7.71
CA PRO A 257 -7.15 -18.28 -8.45
C PRO A 257 -7.45 -18.91 -9.81
N THR A 258 -8.73 -18.91 -10.16
CA THR A 258 -9.22 -19.33 -11.47
C THR A 258 -10.29 -18.36 -11.94
N LEU A 259 -10.63 -18.35 -13.23
CA LEU A 259 -11.74 -17.52 -13.74
C LEU A 259 -13.09 -17.83 -13.05
N SER A 260 -13.22 -19.00 -12.44
CA SER A 260 -14.36 -19.43 -11.63
C SER A 260 -14.29 -19.02 -10.15
N ILE A 261 -13.12 -18.58 -9.67
CA ILE A 261 -12.87 -18.19 -8.27
C ILE A 261 -12.16 -16.82 -8.29
N PRO A 262 -12.91 -15.70 -8.38
CA PRO A 262 -12.31 -14.37 -8.36
C PRO A 262 -11.53 -14.13 -7.06
N GLN A 263 -10.57 -13.20 -7.09
CA GLN A 263 -9.79 -12.78 -5.90
C GLN A 263 -10.25 -11.41 -5.41
N PRO A 264 -11.43 -11.29 -4.75
CA PRO A 264 -11.96 -10.00 -4.33
C PRO A 264 -11.06 -9.31 -3.30
N MET A 265 -10.42 -10.08 -2.41
CA MET A 265 -9.55 -9.52 -1.38
C MET A 265 -8.24 -8.98 -1.96
N ALA A 266 -7.55 -9.74 -2.81
CA ALA A 266 -6.34 -9.25 -3.47
C ALA A 266 -6.63 -8.00 -4.32
N ALA A 267 -7.76 -7.99 -5.03
CA ALA A 267 -8.19 -6.83 -5.83
C ALA A 267 -8.50 -5.61 -4.95
N LEU A 268 -9.16 -5.82 -3.81
CA LEU A 268 -9.45 -4.76 -2.85
C LEU A 268 -8.16 -4.18 -2.25
N THR A 269 -7.22 -5.04 -1.86
CA THR A 269 -5.90 -4.66 -1.36
C THR A 269 -5.16 -3.79 -2.40
N ALA A 270 -5.08 -4.26 -3.65
CA ALA A 270 -4.48 -3.49 -4.74
C ALA A 270 -5.22 -2.15 -5.01
N ALA A 271 -6.55 -2.15 -4.91
CA ALA A 271 -7.35 -0.93 -5.09
C ALA A 271 -7.08 0.09 -3.98
N VAL A 272 -7.01 -0.35 -2.72
CA VAL A 272 -6.71 0.51 -1.57
C VAL A 272 -5.30 1.07 -1.71
N GLU A 273 -4.32 0.24 -2.05
CA GLU A 273 -2.92 0.64 -2.26
C GLU A 273 -2.77 1.70 -3.36
N LEU A 274 -3.28 1.42 -4.56
CA LEU A 274 -3.15 2.35 -5.69
C LEU A 274 -3.92 3.64 -5.46
N THR A 275 -5.08 3.56 -4.80
CA THR A 275 -5.83 4.75 -4.37
C THR A 275 -5.03 5.56 -3.36
N ALA A 276 -4.34 4.90 -2.43
CA ALA A 276 -3.49 5.55 -1.46
C ALA A 276 -2.36 6.35 -2.14
N TYR A 277 -1.68 5.74 -3.12
CA TYR A 277 -0.64 6.41 -3.90
C TYR A 277 -1.19 7.59 -4.72
N LEU A 278 -2.32 7.42 -5.40
CA LEU A 278 -3.00 8.47 -6.16
C LEU A 278 -3.32 9.68 -5.28
N LEU A 279 -3.97 9.45 -4.14
CA LEU A 279 -4.37 10.52 -3.20
C LEU A 279 -3.15 11.20 -2.56
N LEU A 280 -2.13 10.43 -2.22
CA LEU A 280 -0.88 10.96 -1.67
C LEU A 280 -0.18 11.89 -2.67
N VAL A 281 0.00 11.43 -3.91
CA VAL A 281 0.64 12.21 -4.98
C VAL A 281 -0.18 13.45 -5.34
N ALA A 282 -1.50 13.29 -5.53
CA ALA A 282 -2.39 14.41 -5.83
C ALA A 282 -2.36 15.46 -4.70
N GLY A 283 -2.52 15.05 -3.45
CA GLY A 283 -2.51 15.97 -2.31
C GLY A 283 -1.12 16.59 -1.99
N LEU A 284 -0.02 15.93 -2.39
CA LEU A 284 1.33 16.47 -2.21
C LEU A 284 1.71 17.50 -3.29
N THR A 285 1.15 17.34 -4.48
CA THR A 285 1.40 18.22 -5.64
C THR A 285 0.41 19.37 -5.74
N ASP A 286 -0.76 19.26 -5.10
CA ASP A 286 -1.74 20.34 -5.09
C ASP A 286 -1.21 21.57 -4.32
N ARG A 287 -1.57 22.76 -4.82
CA ARG A 287 -1.16 24.00 -4.17
C ARG A 287 -2.08 24.24 -2.98
N PRO A 288 -1.56 24.63 -1.80
CA PRO A 288 -2.42 25.12 -0.73
C PRO A 288 -3.29 26.25 -1.29
N GLY A 289 -4.60 26.03 -1.32
CA GLY A 289 -5.55 27.06 -1.71
C GLY A 289 -5.30 28.29 -0.84
N ARG A 290 -5.05 29.44 -1.48
CA ARG A 290 -5.00 30.74 -0.80
C ARG A 290 -6.43 31.15 -0.45
N THR A 291 -7.09 30.41 0.43
CA THR A 291 -8.35 30.81 1.06
C THR A 291 -8.00 31.79 2.17
N GLY A 292 -7.84 33.05 1.76
CA GLY A 292 -7.45 34.16 2.61
C GLY A 292 -7.17 35.39 1.77
N ALA A 293 -8.13 35.77 0.93
CA ALA A 293 -8.22 37.16 0.51
C ALA A 293 -8.81 37.90 1.73
N PRO A 294 -8.12 38.90 2.31
CA PRO A 294 -8.76 39.76 3.28
C PRO A 294 -9.93 40.45 2.59
N ALA A 295 -11.10 40.40 3.21
CA ALA A 295 -12.18 41.31 2.87
C ALA A 295 -11.64 42.73 3.04
N THR A 296 -11.37 43.40 1.92
CA THR A 296 -11.29 44.86 1.89
C THR A 296 -12.72 45.34 2.07
N GLU A 297 -13.11 45.61 3.32
CA GLU A 297 -14.18 46.56 3.60
C GLU A 297 -13.61 47.98 3.49
N VAL A 298 -14.44 48.82 2.89
CA VAL A 298 -14.23 50.18 2.39
C VAL A 298 -14.13 51.19 3.52
#